data_AF-A0A537GKB6-F1
#
_entry.id   AF-A0A537GKB6-F1
#
_cell.length_a   1.000
_cell.length_b   1.000
_cell.length_c   1.000
_cell.angle_alpha   90.00
_cell.angle_beta   90.00
_cell.angle_gamma   90.00
#
_symmetry.space_group_name_H-M   'P 1'
#
loop_
_entity.id
_entity.type
_entity.pdbx_description
1 polymer ?
#
loop_
_entity_poly.entity_id
_entity_poly.type
_entity_poly.pdbx_seq_one_letter_code
_entity_poly.pdbx_strand_id
1 'polypeptide(L)'
;MLTSEHILAPITTTQIEQASARIRGSVLRTPIVRLNIDSDMEIYLKLENLQPTGSFKVRGACNSIALAGPAAKSRGVYTCSAGNMAQALAWQARQNGIPCSAIVPDNAPETKLQAEPRSSRSPSTRSGRWPPPTDMAHWKVRFSFTLSVTKR
;
A
#
# COMPACT_ATOMS: atom_id res chain seq x y z
N MET A 1 20.76 -13.11 21.09
CA MET A 1 19.93 -12.27 21.98
C MET A 1 19.54 -11.03 21.20
N LEU A 2 18.28 -10.91 20.79
CA LEU A 2 17.77 -9.68 20.16
C LEU A 2 17.43 -8.71 21.29
N THR A 3 18.15 -7.60 21.39
CA THR A 3 17.89 -6.56 22.39
C THR A 3 16.61 -5.82 22.01
N SER A 4 15.54 -6.19 22.70
CA SER A 4 14.28 -5.46 22.75
C SER A 4 14.50 -4.09 23.38
N GLU A 5 14.65 -3.04 22.58
CA GLU A 5 14.27 -1.66 22.95
C GLU A 5 14.39 -0.70 21.75
N HIS A 6 13.75 -1.03 20.63
CA HIS A 6 13.30 0.03 19.73
C HIS A 6 12.01 0.61 20.32
N ILE A 7 12.14 1.48 21.31
CA ILE A 7 11.04 2.35 21.72
C ILE A 7 10.63 3.13 20.47
N LEU A 8 9.45 2.85 19.94
CA LEU A 8 8.87 3.61 18.85
C LEU A 8 8.63 5.02 19.37
N ALA A 9 9.57 5.93 19.10
CA ALA A 9 9.40 7.33 19.43
C ALA A 9 8.08 7.84 18.82
N PRO A 10 7.32 8.67 19.55
CA PRO A 10 6.06 9.20 19.04
C PRO A 10 6.29 9.98 17.74
N ILE A 11 5.36 9.83 16.80
CA ILE A 11 5.41 10.56 15.53
C ILE A 11 5.23 12.06 15.81
N THR A 12 6.15 12.88 15.30
CA THR A 12 6.10 14.33 15.47
C THR A 12 5.33 15.02 14.34
N THR A 13 4.82 16.22 14.60
CA THR A 13 4.18 17.06 13.57
C THR A 13 5.12 17.31 12.39
N THR A 14 6.40 17.56 12.65
CA THR A 14 7.41 17.74 11.60
C THR A 14 7.53 16.51 10.69
N GLN A 15 7.45 15.29 11.24
CA GLN A 15 7.46 14.07 10.40
C GLN A 15 6.21 13.97 9.51
N ILE A 16 5.06 14.43 10.00
CA ILE A 16 3.80 14.48 9.24
C ILE A 16 3.91 15.53 8.11
N GLU A 17 4.47 16.70 8.39
CA GLU A 17 4.70 17.75 7.39
C GLU A 17 5.68 17.29 6.30
N GLN A 18 6.79 16.66 6.70
CA GLN A 18 7.73 16.05 5.77
C GLN A 18 7.08 14.96 4.91
N ALA A 19 6.18 14.15 5.49
CA ALA A 19 5.44 13.15 4.73
C ALA A 19 4.49 13.80 3.73
N SER A 20 3.77 14.84 4.16
CA SER A 20 2.88 15.65 3.32
C SER A 20 3.62 16.27 2.13
N ALA A 21 4.82 16.81 2.37
CA ALA A 21 5.68 17.34 1.32
C ALA A 21 6.13 16.25 0.33
N ARG A 22 6.59 15.09 0.84
CA ARG A 22 7.05 13.96 0.01
C ARG A 22 5.98 13.39 -0.92
N ILE A 23 4.74 13.28 -0.45
CA ILE A 23 3.66 12.66 -1.24
C ILE A 23 2.93 13.66 -2.14
N ARG A 24 3.26 14.96 -2.05
CA ARG A 24 2.66 16.00 -2.88
C ARG A 24 2.87 15.69 -4.37
N GLY A 25 1.81 15.81 -5.16
CA GLY A 25 1.83 15.47 -6.59
C GLY A 25 1.71 13.97 -6.89
N SER A 26 1.98 13.09 -5.92
CA SER A 26 1.80 11.64 -6.07
C SER A 26 0.42 11.16 -5.59
N VAL A 27 -0.25 11.93 -4.73
CA VAL A 27 -1.61 11.63 -4.23
C VAL A 27 -2.53 12.84 -4.41
N LEU A 28 -3.84 12.59 -4.46
CA LEU A 28 -4.81 13.67 -4.59
C LEU A 28 -4.98 14.42 -3.26
N ARG A 29 -5.15 15.74 -3.36
CA ARG A 29 -5.72 16.54 -2.27
C ARG A 29 -7.23 16.42 -2.36
N THR A 30 -7.76 15.38 -1.74
CA THR A 30 -9.19 15.08 -1.68
C THR A 30 -9.99 16.23 -1.08
N PRO A 31 -11.24 16.45 -1.50
CA PRO A 31 -12.07 17.52 -0.98
C PRO A 31 -12.48 17.26 0.47
N ILE A 32 -12.84 18.36 1.16
CA ILE A 32 -13.61 18.34 2.39
C ILE A 32 -14.99 18.87 2.03
N VAL A 33 -16.03 18.08 2.27
CA VAL A 33 -17.41 18.42 1.88
C VAL A 33 -18.25 18.52 3.14
N ARG A 34 -19.00 19.61 3.31
CA ARG A 34 -19.99 19.72 4.38
C ARG A 34 -21.11 18.72 4.15
N LEU A 35 -21.44 17.92 5.17
CA LEU A 35 -22.60 17.05 5.16
C LEU A 35 -23.82 17.87 5.58
N ASN A 36 -24.73 18.11 4.64
CA ASN A 36 -25.94 18.89 4.88
C ASN A 36 -27.03 17.97 5.45
N ILE A 37 -27.00 17.76 6.77
CA ILE A 37 -28.04 17.06 7.52
C ILE A 37 -28.62 17.99 8.58
N ASP A 38 -29.86 17.70 8.99
CA ASP A 38 -30.51 18.39 10.09
C ASP A 38 -29.90 17.91 11.42
N SER A 39 -28.98 18.72 11.95
CA SER A 39 -28.16 18.43 13.13
C SER A 39 -27.68 19.74 13.72
N ASP A 40 -27.58 19.79 15.04
CA ASP A 40 -27.03 20.94 15.77
C ASP A 40 -25.50 21.10 15.59
N MET A 41 -24.86 20.17 14.86
CA MET A 41 -23.42 20.15 14.62
C MET A 41 -23.07 20.26 13.14
N GLU A 42 -22.02 21.03 12.82
CA GLU A 42 -21.43 21.02 11.48
C GLU A 42 -20.54 19.79 11.26
N ILE A 43 -20.92 18.95 10.31
CA ILE A 43 -20.17 17.74 9.96
C ILE A 43 -19.49 17.94 8.61
N TYR A 44 -18.20 17.62 8.54
CA TYR A 44 -17.40 17.69 7.32
C TYR A 44 -16.80 16.33 6.99
N LEU A 45 -16.96 15.90 5.74
CA LEU A 45 -16.46 14.62 5.24
C LEU A 45 -15.15 14.83 4.48
N LYS A 46 -14.09 14.15 4.93
CA LYS A 46 -12.83 14.05 4.19
C LYS A 46 -12.88 12.84 3.25
N LEU A 47 -13.07 13.09 1.96
CA LEU A 47 -13.40 12.04 0.97
C LEU A 47 -12.15 11.27 0.48
N GLU A 48 -11.50 10.52 1.36
CA GLU A 48 -10.34 9.68 1.00
C GLU A 48 -10.69 8.48 0.10
N ASN A 49 -11.98 8.15 -0.01
CA ASN A 49 -12.48 7.20 -1.00
C ASN A 49 -12.28 7.66 -2.45
N LEU A 50 -12.02 8.96 -2.68
CA LEU A 50 -11.70 9.50 -4.01
C LEU A 50 -10.21 9.41 -4.38
N GLN A 51 -9.36 8.86 -3.52
CA GLN A 51 -7.98 8.57 -3.90
C GLN A 51 -7.92 7.53 -5.03
N PRO A 52 -6.82 7.47 -5.82
CA PRO A 52 -6.69 6.54 -6.96
C PRO A 52 -6.90 5.06 -6.66
N THR A 53 -6.77 4.66 -5.39
CA THR A 53 -6.98 3.28 -4.92
C THR A 53 -8.19 3.14 -4.00
N GLY A 54 -9.10 4.11 -4.03
CA GLY A 54 -10.34 4.07 -3.26
C GLY A 54 -10.17 4.27 -1.75
N SER A 55 -8.98 4.63 -1.27
CA SER A 55 -8.74 4.83 0.17
C SER A 55 -7.50 5.68 0.48
N PHE A 56 -7.38 6.09 1.75
CA PHE A 56 -6.24 6.86 2.26
C PHE A 56 -4.90 6.10 2.26
N LYS A 57 -4.90 4.76 2.08
CA LYS A 57 -3.68 3.94 2.21
C LYS A 57 -2.61 4.28 1.18
N VAL A 58 -2.99 4.89 0.05
CA VAL A 58 -2.04 5.41 -0.95
C VAL A 58 -1.06 6.41 -0.36
N ARG A 59 -1.48 7.21 0.63
CA ARG A 59 -0.61 8.19 1.29
C ARG A 59 0.57 7.51 1.98
N GLY A 60 0.29 6.46 2.75
CA GLY A 60 1.33 5.67 3.43
C GLY A 60 2.22 4.93 2.44
N ALA A 61 1.63 4.25 1.47
CA ALA A 61 2.38 3.51 0.44
C ALA A 61 3.34 4.42 -0.35
N CYS A 62 2.86 5.58 -0.79
CA CYS A 62 3.67 6.59 -1.46
C CYS A 62 4.80 7.09 -0.57
N ASN A 63 4.50 7.40 0.70
CA ASN A 63 5.50 7.90 1.63
C ASN A 63 6.62 6.87 1.89
N SER A 64 6.24 5.60 2.07
CA SER A 64 7.19 4.50 2.30
C SER A 64 8.06 4.23 1.07
N ILE A 65 7.48 4.21 -0.13
CA ILE A 65 8.25 4.02 -1.37
C ILE A 65 9.16 5.23 -1.65
N ALA A 66 8.71 6.45 -1.34
CA ALA A 66 9.53 7.65 -1.49
C ALA A 66 10.77 7.61 -0.57
N LEU A 67 10.63 7.12 0.67
CA LEU A 67 11.74 6.94 1.61
C LEU A 67 12.63 5.74 1.29
N ALA A 68 12.14 4.75 0.54
CA ALA A 68 12.92 3.58 0.19
C ALA A 68 14.11 3.98 -0.70
N GLY A 69 15.33 3.72 -0.21
CA GLY A 69 16.54 3.91 -1.00
C GLY A 69 16.63 2.95 -2.21
N PRO A 70 17.52 3.21 -3.18
CA PRO A 70 17.63 2.42 -4.41
C PRO A 70 17.81 0.92 -4.16
N ALA A 71 18.61 0.55 -3.16
CA ALA A 71 18.85 -0.85 -2.80
C ALA A 71 17.60 -1.56 -2.25
N ALA A 72 16.71 -0.84 -1.56
CA ALA A 72 15.44 -1.41 -1.12
C ALA A 72 14.47 -1.57 -2.29
N LYS A 73 14.43 -0.56 -3.19
CA LYS A 73 13.59 -0.60 -4.39
C LYS A 73 13.98 -1.72 -5.35
N SER A 74 15.28 -1.98 -5.54
CA SER A 74 15.75 -3.05 -6.44
C SER A 74 15.38 -4.46 -5.96
N ARG A 75 15.23 -4.65 -4.64
CA ARG A 75 14.75 -5.91 -4.05
C ARG A 75 13.24 -6.09 -4.15
N GLY A 76 12.51 -5.06 -4.55
CA GLY A 76 11.05 -5.04 -4.53
C GLY A 76 10.47 -4.71 -3.14
N VAL A 77 9.16 -4.55 -3.12
CA VAL A 77 8.38 -4.23 -1.91
C VAL A 77 7.31 -5.28 -1.66
N TYR A 78 6.93 -5.45 -0.40
CA TYR A 78 5.81 -6.32 -0.04
C TYR A 78 4.96 -5.74 1.08
N THR A 79 3.74 -6.23 1.20
CA THR A 79 2.85 -5.97 2.34
C THR A 79 2.11 -7.23 2.74
N CYS A 80 1.85 -7.38 4.04
CA CYS A 80 1.00 -8.45 4.57
C CYS A 80 -0.43 -7.92 4.69
N SER A 81 -1.09 -7.70 3.56
CA SER A 81 -2.46 -7.18 3.49
C SER A 81 -3.16 -7.75 2.28
N ALA A 82 -4.46 -8.05 2.42
CA ALA A 82 -5.32 -8.51 1.33
C ALA A 82 -6.29 -7.41 0.83
N GLY A 83 -6.04 -6.13 1.15
CA GLY A 83 -7.02 -5.06 0.91
C GLY A 83 -6.40 -3.74 0.49
N ASN A 84 -6.97 -2.62 0.97
CA ASN A 84 -6.61 -1.26 0.58
C ASN A 84 -5.09 -0.97 0.58
N MET A 85 -4.32 -1.54 1.50
CA MET A 85 -2.86 -1.36 1.51
C MET A 85 -2.15 -2.13 0.39
N ALA A 86 -2.60 -3.34 0.06
CA ALA A 86 -2.08 -4.08 -1.09
C ALA A 86 -2.34 -3.35 -2.39
N GLN A 87 -3.55 -2.82 -2.57
CA GLN A 87 -3.90 -2.00 -3.74
C GLN A 87 -3.06 -0.72 -3.80
N ALA A 88 -2.92 0.00 -2.68
CA ALA A 88 -2.08 1.18 -2.57
C ALA A 88 -0.61 0.92 -2.91
N LEU A 89 -0.03 -0.16 -2.37
CA LEU A 89 1.36 -0.52 -2.61
C LEU A 89 1.58 -0.94 -4.07
N ALA A 90 0.70 -1.79 -4.61
CA ALA A 90 0.79 -2.24 -5.99
C ALA A 90 0.66 -1.07 -6.98
N TRP A 91 -0.28 -0.15 -6.74
CA TRP A 91 -0.44 1.06 -7.54
C TRP A 91 0.83 1.92 -7.53
N GLN A 92 1.39 2.20 -6.35
CA GLN A 92 2.59 3.03 -6.24
C GLN A 92 3.84 2.33 -6.81
N ALA A 93 3.99 1.03 -6.56
CA ALA A 93 5.12 0.24 -7.06
C ALA A 93 5.13 0.21 -8.59
N ARG A 94 3.96 0.07 -9.22
CA ARG A 94 3.80 0.17 -10.69
C ARG A 94 4.29 1.51 -11.23
N GLN A 95 3.89 2.62 -10.60
CA GLN A 95 4.31 3.97 -11.04
C GLN A 95 5.83 4.18 -10.95
N ASN A 96 6.54 3.37 -10.13
CA ASN A 96 7.98 3.46 -9.91
C ASN A 96 8.77 2.31 -10.56
N GLY A 97 8.11 1.39 -11.27
CA GLY A 97 8.75 0.21 -11.87
C GLY A 97 9.35 -0.75 -10.83
N ILE A 98 8.76 -0.83 -9.63
CA ILE A 98 9.26 -1.65 -8.52
C ILE A 98 8.48 -2.98 -8.46
N PRO A 99 9.15 -4.15 -8.35
CA PRO A 99 8.45 -5.43 -8.10
C PRO A 99 7.66 -5.38 -6.79
N CYS A 100 6.41 -5.86 -6.81
CA CYS A 100 5.52 -5.79 -5.65
C CYS A 100 4.84 -7.13 -5.36
N SER A 101 4.81 -7.54 -4.09
CA SER A 101 4.10 -8.74 -3.65
C SER A 101 3.15 -8.46 -2.49
N ALA A 102 1.97 -9.07 -2.51
CA ALA A 102 1.04 -9.04 -1.38
C ALA A 102 0.99 -10.43 -0.73
N ILE A 103 1.27 -10.47 0.57
CA ILE A 103 1.24 -11.68 1.37
C ILE A 103 -0.10 -11.71 2.11
N VAL A 104 -0.86 -12.79 1.90
CA VAL A 104 -2.20 -12.94 2.46
C VAL A 104 -2.31 -14.29 3.17
N PRO A 105 -3.08 -14.40 4.26
CA PRO A 105 -3.32 -15.68 4.94
C PRO A 105 -3.97 -16.69 4.00
N ASP A 106 -3.68 -17.97 4.22
CA ASP A 106 -4.20 -19.05 3.39
C ASP A 106 -5.74 -19.22 3.46
N ASN A 107 -6.37 -18.67 4.50
CA ASN A 107 -7.81 -18.73 4.79
C ASN A 107 -8.56 -17.41 4.51
N ALA A 108 -7.96 -16.46 3.79
CA ALA A 108 -8.62 -15.20 3.47
C ALA A 108 -9.89 -15.43 2.61
N PRO A 109 -11.05 -14.81 2.93
CA PRO A 109 -12.28 -14.99 2.16
C PRO A 109 -12.10 -14.58 0.70
N GLU A 110 -12.61 -15.40 -0.23
CA GLU A 110 -12.49 -15.21 -1.68
C GLU A 110 -12.89 -13.80 -2.14
N THR A 111 -13.90 -13.19 -1.51
CA THR A 111 -14.39 -11.84 -1.81
C THR A 111 -13.32 -10.75 -1.65
N LYS A 112 -12.34 -10.94 -0.75
CA LYS A 112 -11.21 -10.00 -0.58
C LYS A 112 -10.12 -10.22 -1.64
N LEU A 113 -10.03 -11.43 -2.20
CA LEU A 113 -9.17 -11.77 -3.32
C LEU A 113 -9.75 -11.27 -4.66
N GLN A 114 -11.09 -11.19 -4.78
CA GLN A 114 -11.78 -10.74 -5.99
C GLN A 114 -11.95 -9.22 -6.10
N ALA A 115 -11.74 -8.45 -5.02
CA ALA A 115 -11.78 -6.98 -5.02
C ALA A 115 -10.57 -6.31 -5.73
N GLU A 116 -9.79 -7.11 -6.46
CA GLU A 116 -8.65 -6.68 -7.25
C GLU A 116 -9.09 -5.94 -8.53
N PRO A 117 -8.39 -4.86 -8.95
CA PRO A 117 -8.68 -4.22 -10.21
C PRO A 117 -8.47 -5.23 -11.35
N ARG A 118 -9.48 -5.36 -12.21
CA ARG A 118 -9.54 -6.23 -13.41
C ARG A 118 -8.39 -6.04 -14.42
N SER A 119 -7.44 -5.13 -14.16
CA SER A 119 -6.37 -4.69 -15.04
C SER A 119 -5.03 -5.37 -14.73
N SER A 120 -4.98 -6.70 -14.63
CA SER A 120 -3.80 -7.54 -14.96
C SER A 120 -3.95 -8.98 -14.45
N ARG A 121 -4.93 -9.72 -14.98
CA ARG A 121 -4.88 -11.18 -14.85
C ARG A 121 -3.92 -11.72 -15.91
N SER A 122 -2.64 -11.86 -15.57
CA SER A 122 -1.78 -12.85 -16.26
C SER A 122 -1.72 -14.08 -15.34
N PRO A 123 -2.04 -15.29 -15.84
CA PRO A 123 -1.84 -16.51 -15.09
C PRO A 123 -0.36 -16.86 -15.16
N SER A 124 0.47 -16.11 -14.43
CA SER A 124 1.83 -16.55 -14.14
C SER A 124 2.02 -16.55 -12.63
N THR A 125 1.63 -17.67 -12.02
CA THR A 125 2.26 -18.17 -10.80
C THR A 125 3.71 -18.53 -11.14
N ARG A 126 4.55 -17.53 -11.48
CA ARG A 126 5.98 -17.68 -11.28
C ARG A 126 6.18 -17.59 -9.79
N SER A 127 6.33 -18.75 -9.18
CA SER A 127 6.93 -18.97 -7.88
C SER A 127 8.36 -18.41 -7.88
N GLY A 128 8.50 -17.09 -7.91
CA GLY A 128 9.70 -16.42 -7.47
C GLY A 128 9.78 -16.70 -5.98
N ARG A 129 10.66 -17.64 -5.62
CA ARG A 129 10.84 -18.15 -4.26
C ARG A 129 11.45 -17.03 -3.41
N TRP A 130 10.63 -16.09 -2.96
CA TRP A 130 10.99 -15.18 -1.88
C TRP A 130 10.77 -15.94 -0.58
N PRO A 131 11.84 -16.26 0.19
CA PRO A 131 11.64 -16.94 1.46
C PRO A 131 10.83 -16.01 2.37
N PRO A 132 9.69 -16.45 2.92
CA PRO A 132 9.01 -15.68 3.94
C PRO A 132 9.98 -15.44 5.12
N PRO A 133 9.86 -14.32 5.86
CA PRO A 133 10.55 -14.15 7.13
C PRO A 133 10.35 -15.41 7.99
N THR A 134 11.37 -15.83 8.73
CA THR A 134 11.44 -17.14 9.42
C THR A 134 10.26 -17.42 10.37
N ASP A 135 9.53 -16.38 10.79
CA ASP A 135 8.37 -16.45 11.70
C ASP A 135 7.01 -16.52 10.96
N MET A 136 7.01 -16.67 9.64
CA MET A 136 5.80 -16.62 8.79
C MET A 136 5.60 -17.88 7.95
N ALA A 137 6.01 -19.05 8.46
CA ALA A 137 6.01 -20.33 7.73
C ALA A 137 4.64 -20.77 7.16
N HIS A 138 3.53 -20.25 7.70
CA HIS A 138 2.15 -20.53 7.26
C HIS A 138 1.56 -19.46 6.31
N TRP A 139 2.39 -18.55 5.79
CA TRP A 139 1.97 -17.49 4.85
C TRP A 139 2.60 -17.73 3.48
N LYS A 140 1.79 -18.04 2.47
CA LYS A 140 2.26 -18.11 1.07
C LYS A 140 2.25 -16.72 0.44
N VAL A 141 3.28 -16.41 -0.34
CA VAL A 141 3.21 -15.33 -1.35
C VAL A 141 2.23 -15.80 -2.41
N ARG A 142 0.97 -15.41 -2.29
CA ARG A 142 -0.07 -15.82 -3.24
C ARG A 142 -0.12 -14.89 -4.47
N PHE A 143 0.43 -13.68 -4.38
CA PHE A 143 0.48 -12.73 -5.50
C PHE A 143 1.84 -12.05 -5.60
N SER A 144 2.48 -12.22 -6.75
CA SER A 144 3.66 -11.46 -7.17
C SER A 144 3.30 -10.72 -8.46
N PHE A 145 3.30 -9.40 -8.42
CA PHE A 145 3.16 -8.59 -9.63
C PHE A 145 4.56 -8.32 -10.17
N THR A 146 4.95 -9.07 -11.20
CA THR A 146 6.03 -8.65 -12.12
C THR A 146 5.36 -8.15 -13.40
N LEU A 147 4.95 -6.88 -13.40
CA LEU A 147 4.42 -6.25 -14.61
C LEU A 147 5.61 -5.87 -15.51
N SER A 148 5.81 -6.62 -16.60
CA SER A 148 6.75 -6.25 -17.65
C SER A 148 6.32 -4.92 -18.26
N VAL A 149 7.23 -3.95 -18.24
CA VAL A 149 7.07 -2.66 -18.93
C VAL A 149 7.12 -2.92 -20.43
N THR A 150 5.97 -3.05 -21.08
CA THR A 150 5.88 -2.79 -22.52
C THR A 150 5.53 -1.31 -22.67
N LYS A 151 6.54 -0.51 -23.05
CA LYS A 151 6.30 0.84 -23.57
C LYS A 151 5.32 0.70 -24.73
N ARG A 152 4.19 1.41 -24.66
CA ARG A 152 3.45 1.78 -25.87
C ARG A 152 4.14 2.96 -26.53
#